data_AF-A0A2P2BNG3-F1
#
_entry.id   AF-A0A2P2BNG3-F1
#
_cell.length_a   1.000
_cell.length_b   1.000
_cell.length_c   1.000
_cell.angle_alpha   90.00
_cell.angle_beta   90.00
_cell.angle_gamma   90.00
#
_symmetry.space_group_name_H-M   'P 1'
#
loop_
_entity.id
_entity.type
_entity.pdbx_description
1 polymer ?
#
loop_
_entity_poly.entity_id
_entity_poly.type
_entity_poly.pdbx_seq_one_letter_code
_entity_poly.pdbx_strand_id
1 'polypeptide(L)'
;MFEMVRFPYNARPVARLDANNIVHNHLYHDCPIGKVCDNVMYDLSDNPIGRVEEDGTIHSHHINNSPIGKVDSDGYISKGNDLVGRIDCNNQLAGGAYLLLIHDNR
;
A
#
# COMPACT_ATOMS: atom_id res chain seq x y z
N MET A 1 5.28 -21.45 -23.00
CA MET A 1 5.90 -20.83 -21.82
C MET A 1 5.30 -19.45 -21.73
N PHE A 2 4.36 -19.23 -20.82
CA PHE A 2 3.72 -17.93 -20.69
C PHE A 2 4.73 -16.99 -20.03
N GLU A 3 5.36 -16.12 -20.82
CA GLU A 3 5.90 -14.88 -20.30
C GLU A 3 4.72 -14.11 -19.70
N MET A 4 4.60 -14.16 -18.37
CA MET A 4 3.83 -13.15 -17.66
C MET A 4 4.49 -11.82 -17.97
N VAL A 5 3.81 -11.04 -18.82
CA VAL A 5 4.18 -9.67 -19.18
C VAL A 5 4.51 -8.91 -17.88
N ARG A 6 5.78 -8.57 -17.73
CA ARG A 6 6.32 -7.69 -16.67
C ARG A 6 5.84 -6.25 -16.89
N PHE A 7 4.55 -5.94 -16.80
CA PHE A 7 4.06 -4.55 -16.78
C PHE A 7 2.69 -4.46 -16.10
N PRO A 8 2.58 -3.65 -15.02
CA PRO A 8 2.04 -2.30 -15.20
C PRO A 8 2.63 -1.25 -14.22
N TYR A 9 3.94 -0.95 -14.26
CA TYR A 9 4.51 0.05 -13.33
C TYR A 9 4.60 1.51 -13.83
N ASN A 10 4.31 1.84 -15.09
CA ASN A 10 4.90 3.07 -15.66
C ASN A 10 3.93 4.19 -16.09
N ALA A 11 2.91 4.52 -15.29
CA ALA A 11 2.38 5.90 -15.30
C ALA A 11 1.40 6.21 -14.17
N ARG A 12 0.68 5.20 -13.65
CA ARG A 12 -0.45 5.43 -12.75
C ARG A 12 -0.20 4.86 -11.36
N PRO A 13 -0.59 5.57 -10.32
CA PRO A 13 -0.43 5.12 -8.94
C PRO A 13 -1.26 3.87 -8.67
N VAL A 14 -0.80 2.96 -7.82
CA VAL A 14 -1.54 1.72 -7.48
C VAL A 14 -2.61 1.93 -6.40
N ALA A 15 -2.44 2.95 -5.58
CA ALA A 15 -3.37 3.36 -4.54
C ALA A 15 -3.33 4.88 -4.36
N ARG A 16 -4.41 5.43 -3.84
CA ARG A 16 -4.57 6.85 -3.54
C ARG A 16 -5.16 7.02 -2.14
N LEU A 17 -4.68 7.99 -1.39
CA LEU A 17 -5.34 8.46 -0.16
C LEU A 17 -6.08 9.76 -0.48
N ASP A 18 -7.36 9.85 -0.09
CA ASP A 18 -8.13 11.09 -0.24
C ASP A 18 -8.01 12.02 0.99
N ALA A 19 -8.66 13.18 0.93
CA ALA A 19 -8.63 14.18 2.01
C ALA A 19 -9.38 13.73 3.29
N ASN A 20 -10.16 12.65 3.23
CA ASN A 20 -10.87 12.08 4.37
C ASN A 20 -10.11 10.87 4.97
N ASN A 21 -8.85 10.69 4.60
CA ASN A 21 -8.01 9.55 4.95
C ASN A 21 -8.56 8.20 4.46
N ILE A 22 -9.39 8.19 3.41
CA ILE A 22 -9.86 6.96 2.79
C ILE A 22 -8.85 6.51 1.75
N VAL A 23 -8.48 5.23 1.82
CA VAL A 23 -7.60 4.59 0.85
C VAL A 23 -8.47 4.04 -0.27
N HIS A 24 -8.14 4.45 -1.49
CA HIS A 24 -8.76 4.00 -2.71
C HIS A 24 -7.80 3.10 -3.49
N ASN A 25 -8.34 2.00 -4.00
CA ASN A 25 -7.64 1.16 -4.95
C ASN A 25 -7.72 1.79 -6.35
N HIS A 26 -6.60 2.32 -6.83
CA HIS A 26 -6.56 3.01 -8.11
C HIS A 26 -6.61 2.05 -9.30
N LEU A 27 -6.32 0.76 -9.09
CA LEU A 27 -6.48 -0.28 -10.12
C LEU A 27 -7.94 -0.60 -10.41
N TYR A 28 -8.86 -0.36 -9.46
CA TYR A 28 -10.28 -0.72 -9.56
C TYR A 28 -11.19 0.48 -9.30
N HIS A 29 -11.20 1.45 -10.22
CA HIS A 29 -12.17 2.56 -10.25
C HIS A 29 -12.22 3.43 -8.97
N ASP A 30 -11.08 3.63 -8.30
CA ASP A 30 -11.03 4.39 -7.04
C ASP A 30 -11.98 3.86 -5.96
N CYS A 31 -12.21 2.54 -5.91
CA CYS A 31 -13.00 1.93 -4.86
C CYS A 31 -12.32 2.09 -3.49
N PRO A 32 -13.04 2.52 -2.44
CA PRO A 32 -12.49 2.58 -1.08
C PRO A 32 -12.21 1.16 -0.58
N ILE A 33 -11.03 0.95 -0.04
CA ILE A 33 -10.55 -0.36 0.45
C ILE A 33 -10.13 -0.33 1.92
N GLY A 34 -10.04 0.86 2.51
CA GLY A 34 -9.66 1.03 3.91
C GLY A 34 -9.55 2.49 4.26
N LYS A 35 -9.08 2.76 5.47
CA LYS A 35 -8.85 4.10 5.98
C LYS A 35 -7.55 4.18 6.77
N VAL A 36 -7.04 5.39 6.94
CA VAL A 36 -5.84 5.66 7.73
C VAL A 36 -6.19 6.57 8.90
N CYS A 37 -5.66 6.26 10.08
CA CYS A 37 -5.74 7.11 11.27
C CYS A 37 -4.42 6.97 12.03
N ASP A 38 -3.75 8.08 12.34
CA ASP A 38 -2.47 8.11 13.08
C ASP A 38 -1.43 7.10 12.57
N ASN A 39 -1.22 7.07 11.24
CA ASN A 39 -0.32 6.14 10.53
C ASN A 39 -0.71 4.66 10.58
N VAL A 40 -1.81 4.30 11.25
CA VAL A 40 -2.38 2.96 11.29
C VAL A 40 -3.41 2.82 10.17
N MET A 41 -3.33 1.71 9.45
CA MET A 41 -4.26 1.35 8.38
C MET A 41 -5.31 0.38 8.90
N TYR A 42 -6.56 0.66 8.52
CA TYR A 42 -7.73 -0.12 8.87
C TYR A 42 -8.40 -0.64 7.61
N ASP A 43 -8.95 -1.85 7.67
CA ASP A 43 -9.84 -2.38 6.63
C ASP A 43 -11.22 -1.70 6.67
N LEU A 44 -12.11 -2.09 5.76
CA LEU A 44 -13.51 -1.58 5.72
C LEU A 44 -14.36 -2.02 6.92
N SER A 45 -13.88 -2.96 7.74
CA SER A 45 -14.54 -3.44 8.96
C SER A 45 -13.94 -2.80 10.23
N ASP A 46 -13.12 -1.76 10.08
CA ASP A 46 -12.43 -1.04 11.15
C ASP A 46 -11.42 -1.88 11.96
N ASN A 47 -10.92 -2.98 11.39
CA ASN A 47 -9.83 -3.75 12.02
C ASN A 47 -8.47 -3.15 11.65
N PRO A 48 -7.53 -2.98 12.60
CA PRO A 48 -6.18 -2.55 12.30
C PRO A 48 -5.42 -3.65 11.55
N ILE A 49 -4.91 -3.34 10.37
CA ILE A 49 -4.22 -4.28 9.48
C ILE A 49 -2.71 -4.10 9.53
N GLY A 50 -2.26 -2.86 9.80
CA GLY A 50 -0.84 -2.54 9.87
C GLY A 50 -0.61 -1.04 10.05
N ARG A 51 0.64 -0.62 9.93
CA ARG A 51 1.03 0.79 10.02
C ARG A 51 2.20 1.10 9.08
N VAL A 52 2.37 2.36 8.72
CA VAL A 52 3.58 2.84 8.03
C VAL A 52 4.34 3.77 8.96
N GLU A 53 5.61 3.52 9.16
CA GLU A 53 6.50 4.40 9.91
C GLU A 53 6.90 5.60 9.05
N GLU A 54 7.38 6.69 9.67
CA GLU A 54 7.81 7.91 8.96
C GLU A 54 8.95 7.68 7.96
N ASP A 55 9.75 6.64 8.17
CA ASP A 55 10.83 6.25 7.25
C ASP A 55 10.32 5.45 6.03
N GLY A 56 9.00 5.26 5.92
CA GLY A 56 8.31 4.50 4.89
C GLY A 56 8.25 3.00 5.16
N THR A 57 8.77 2.47 6.28
CA THR A 57 8.70 1.05 6.60
C THR A 57 7.27 0.64 6.93
N ILE A 58 6.79 -0.43 6.28
CA ILE A 58 5.43 -0.94 6.42
C ILE A 58 5.44 -2.14 7.36
N HIS A 59 4.68 -2.07 8.45
CA HIS A 59 4.52 -3.15 9.41
C HIS A 59 3.12 -3.77 9.31
N SER A 60 3.05 -5.09 9.30
CA SER A 60 1.79 -5.83 9.30
C SER A 60 1.39 -6.26 10.70
N HIS A 61 0.18 -5.91 11.11
CA HIS A 61 -0.37 -6.28 12.42
C HIS A 61 -0.62 -7.81 12.51
N HIS A 62 -0.86 -8.47 11.38
CA HIS A 62 -1.13 -9.92 11.30
C HIS A 62 0.08 -10.79 11.67
N ILE A 63 1.29 -10.24 11.58
CA ILE A 63 2.54 -10.96 11.85
C ILE A 63 3.33 -10.31 13.00
N ASN A 64 2.64 -10.03 14.11
CA ASN A 64 3.23 -9.43 15.32
C ASN A 64 3.95 -8.10 15.02
N ASN A 65 3.35 -7.26 14.19
CA ASN A 65 3.88 -5.95 13.84
C ASN A 65 5.26 -6.02 13.16
N SER A 66 5.59 -7.12 12.48
CA SER A 66 6.85 -7.27 11.75
C SER A 66 6.87 -6.42 10.48
N PRO A 67 8.04 -5.91 10.06
CA PRO A 67 8.18 -5.17 8.81
C PRO A 67 7.99 -6.11 7.62
N ILE A 68 7.15 -5.73 6.67
CA ILE A 68 6.85 -6.52 5.46
C ILE A 68 7.31 -5.85 4.17
N GLY A 69 7.54 -4.54 4.20
CA GLY A 69 7.93 -3.80 3.01
C GLY A 69 8.26 -2.35 3.32
N LYS A 70 8.52 -1.57 2.28
CA LYS A 70 8.91 -0.17 2.40
C LYS A 70 8.35 0.66 1.25
N VAL A 71 8.03 1.92 1.52
CA VAL A 71 7.78 2.94 0.51
C VAL A 71 8.94 3.92 0.51
N ASP A 72 9.58 4.12 -0.64
CA ASP A 72 10.65 5.11 -0.76
C ASP A 72 10.11 6.52 -1.01
N SER A 73 11.02 7.50 -1.02
CA SER A 73 10.69 8.91 -1.27
C SER A 73 10.20 9.19 -2.69
N ASP A 74 10.46 8.30 -3.65
CA ASP A 74 10.01 8.41 -5.03
C ASP A 74 8.63 7.75 -5.24
N GLY A 75 8.06 7.20 -4.15
CA GLY A 75 6.74 6.58 -4.10
C GLY A 75 6.75 5.11 -4.53
N TYR A 76 7.90 4.48 -4.72
CA TYR A 76 7.99 3.06 -5.03
C TYR A 76 7.79 2.20 -3.78
N ILE A 77 7.08 1.09 -3.95
CA ILE A 77 6.75 0.15 -2.90
C ILE A 77 7.55 -1.13 -3.14
N SER A 78 8.32 -1.55 -2.14
CA SER A 78 9.07 -2.81 -2.15
C SER A 78 8.59 -3.77 -1.08
N LYS A 79 8.61 -5.08 -1.39
CA LYS A 79 8.37 -6.18 -0.46
C LYS A 79 9.60 -7.09 -0.51
N GLY A 80 10.45 -7.04 0.51
CA GLY A 80 11.76 -7.70 0.46
C GLY A 80 12.63 -7.12 -0.67
N ASN A 81 13.02 -7.96 -1.63
CA ASN A 81 13.81 -7.55 -2.80
C ASN A 81 12.96 -7.25 -4.05
N ASP A 82 11.64 -7.39 -3.97
CA ASP A 82 10.74 -7.23 -5.10
C ASP A 82 10.07 -5.86 -5.10
N LEU A 83 10.05 -5.22 -6.27
CA LEU A 83 9.27 -4.00 -6.50
C LEU A 83 7.82 -4.39 -6.83
N VAL A 84 6.88 -3.93 -6.01
CA VAL A 84 5.47 -4.37 -6.05
C VAL A 84 4.48 -3.28 -6.45
N GLY A 85 4.90 -2.00 -6.46
CA GLY A 85 3.99 -0.88 -6.68
C GLY A 85 4.67 0.47 -6.78
N ARG A 86 3.91 1.47 -7.22
CA ARG A 86 4.24 2.89 -7.08
C ARG A 86 2.98 3.69 -6.81
N ILE A 87 3.06 4.72 -5.97
CA ILE A 87 1.98 5.67 -5.68
C ILE A 87 2.30 7.06 -6.25
N ASP A 88 1.27 7.89 -6.36
CA ASP A 88 1.39 9.28 -6.83
C ASP A 88 1.59 10.14 -5.60
N CYS A 89 2.63 10.96 -5.68
CA CYS A 89 3.04 11.87 -4.62
C CYS A 89 3.52 11.13 -3.34
N ASN A 90 4.22 11.84 -2.46
CA ASN A 90 4.89 11.33 -1.25
C ASN A 90 3.93 10.84 -0.15
N ASN A 91 2.91 10.06 -0.49
CA ASN A 91 1.89 9.57 0.43
C ASN A 91 2.16 8.11 0.79
N GLN A 92 3.23 7.87 1.56
CA GLN A 92 3.69 6.54 1.95
C GLN A 92 2.58 5.66 2.55
N LEU A 93 1.58 6.28 3.18
CA LEU A 93 0.40 5.60 3.73
C LEU A 93 -0.42 4.88 2.65
N ALA A 94 -0.60 5.49 1.48
CA ALA A 94 -1.27 4.84 0.35
C ALA A 94 -0.48 3.61 -0.14
N GLY A 95 0.86 3.70 -0.11
CA GLY A 95 1.73 2.58 -0.49
C GLY A 95 1.69 1.43 0.51
N GLY A 96 1.70 1.75 1.81
CA GLY A 96 1.46 0.77 2.87
C GLY A 96 0.11 0.07 2.71
N ALA A 97 -0.92 0.84 2.39
CA ALA A 97 -2.27 0.32 2.26
C ALA A 97 -2.40 -0.61 1.04
N TYR A 98 -1.74 -0.28 -0.08
CA TYR A 98 -1.64 -1.21 -1.21
C TYR A 98 -0.96 -2.52 -0.80
N LEU A 99 0.17 -2.43 -0.10
CA LEU A 99 0.89 -3.62 0.32
C LEU A 99 0.02 -4.48 1.24
N LEU A 100 -0.59 -3.89 2.26
CA LEU A 100 -1.33 -4.61 3.30
C LEU A 100 -2.72 -5.07 2.89
N LEU A 101 -3.48 -4.26 2.14
CA LEU A 101 -4.89 -4.53 1.83
C LEU A 101 -5.08 -5.19 0.47
N ILE A 102 -4.16 -5.00 -0.48
CA ILE A 102 -4.29 -5.51 -1.86
C ILE A 102 -3.31 -6.65 -2.12
N HIS A 103 -2.02 -6.43 -1.83
CA HIS A 103 -0.97 -7.35 -2.24
C HIS A 103 -0.72 -8.49 -1.22
N ASP A 104 -0.74 -8.19 0.08
CA ASP A 104 -0.46 -9.16 1.16
C ASP A 104 -1.71 -9.94 1.60
N ASN A 105 -2.90 -9.40 1.32
CA ASN A 105 -4.19 -10.01 1.66
C ASN A 105 -4.70 -10.99 0.57
N ARG A 106 -3.80 -11.55 -0.24
CA ARG A 106 -4.09 -12.49 -1.35
C ARG A 106 -3.36 -13.80 -1.19
#